data_AF-A0A7C3XQ71-F1
#
_entry.id   AF-A0A7C3XQ71-F1
#
_cell.length_a   1.000
_cell.length_b   1.000
_cell.length_c   1.000
_cell.angle_alpha   90.00
_cell.angle_beta   90.00
_cell.angle_gamma   90.00
#
_symmetry.space_group_name_H-M   'P 1'
#
loop_
_entity.id
_entity.type
_entity.pdbx_description
1 polymer ?
#
loop_
_entity_poly.entity_id
_entity_poly.type
_entity_poly.pdbx_seq_one_letter_code
_entity_poly.pdbx_strand_id
1 'polypeptide(L)'
;MGMHVTAEVYDIFESTFKSKDNAKKVMNALEEVIVTTVHNSWYKTKEELKGEVLSHFATKQDLEQVHNQLSSEIKNVRVELLGKFDTLYEKTEKDKAELLGIIKQDKAELIGMMKQDKAELLGVIKTNKEELLGKIEALYQKTEKDKAEMLL
;
A
#
# COMPACT_ATOMS: atom_id res chain seq x y z
N MET A 1 9.53 -9.26 -60.97
CA MET A 1 8.62 -9.12 -62.12
C MET A 1 9.15 -7.92 -62.91
N GLY A 2 9.78 -8.14 -64.06
CA GLY A 2 10.35 -7.05 -64.85
C GLY A 2 9.24 -6.21 -65.46
N MET A 3 9.33 -4.88 -65.35
CA MET A 3 8.45 -4.00 -66.10
C MET A 3 9.01 -3.91 -67.52
N HIS A 4 8.28 -4.51 -68.46
CA HIS A 4 8.61 -4.43 -69.87
C HIS A 4 7.60 -3.56 -70.57
N VAL A 5 8.06 -2.81 -71.56
CA VAL A 5 7.15 -2.05 -72.40
C VAL A 5 6.41 -3.00 -73.34
N THR A 6 5.16 -2.68 -73.61
CA THR A 6 4.28 -3.50 -74.44
C THR A 6 4.84 -3.68 -75.86
N ALA A 7 4.52 -4.81 -76.49
CA ALA A 7 4.94 -5.13 -77.86
C ALA A 7 4.58 -4.02 -78.87
N GLU A 8 3.41 -3.38 -78.72
CA GLU A 8 3.00 -2.25 -79.58
C GLU A 8 3.99 -1.08 -79.56
N VAL A 9 4.61 -0.79 -78.41
CA VAL A 9 5.59 0.29 -78.32
C VAL A 9 6.90 -0.13 -78.96
N TYR A 10 7.29 -1.41 -78.84
CA TYR A 10 8.44 -1.94 -79.57
C TYR A 10 8.27 -1.81 -81.09
N ASP A 11 7.09 -2.09 -81.62
CA ASP A 11 6.80 -1.98 -83.06
C ASP A 11 6.90 -0.53 -83.56
N ILE A 12 6.37 0.43 -82.77
CA ILE A 12 6.50 1.87 -83.06
C ILE A 12 7.96 2.31 -83.07
N PHE A 13 8.75 1.86 -82.11
CA PHE A 13 10.18 2.19 -82.03
C PHE A 13 10.98 1.54 -83.17
N GLU A 14 10.72 0.28 -83.51
CA GLU A 14 11.37 -0.40 -84.64
C GLU A 14 11.08 0.32 -85.97
N SER A 15 9.84 0.75 -86.18
CA SER A 15 9.45 1.56 -87.35
C SER A 15 10.11 2.95 -87.37
N THR A 16 10.29 3.59 -86.21
CA THR A 16 10.83 4.96 -86.11
C THR A 16 12.35 4.98 -86.31
N PHE A 17 13.06 4.06 -85.65
CA PHE A 17 14.52 3.98 -85.73
C PHE A 17 15.02 3.27 -86.98
N LYS A 18 14.12 2.65 -87.76
CA LYS A 18 14.43 1.83 -88.95
C LYS A 18 15.53 0.78 -88.69
N SER A 19 15.68 0.38 -87.43
CA SER A 19 16.70 -0.54 -86.92
C SER A 19 16.20 -1.17 -85.64
N LYS A 20 16.03 -2.48 -85.68
CA LYS A 20 15.62 -3.31 -84.56
C LYS A 20 16.58 -3.21 -83.38
N ASP A 21 17.89 -3.14 -83.66
CA ASP A 21 18.91 -3.06 -82.62
C ASP A 21 18.92 -1.70 -81.91
N ASN A 22 18.73 -0.61 -82.65
CA ASN A 22 18.64 0.73 -82.05
C ASN A 22 17.35 0.89 -81.24
N ALA A 23 16.22 0.38 -81.75
CA ALA A 23 14.97 0.35 -81.01
C ALA A 23 15.11 -0.43 -79.70
N LYS A 24 15.68 -1.64 -79.73
CA LYS A 24 15.94 -2.43 -78.51
C LYS A 24 16.84 -1.72 -77.51
N LYS A 25 17.92 -1.08 -77.95
CA LYS A 25 18.82 -0.35 -77.05
C LYS A 25 18.10 0.77 -76.30
N VAL A 26 17.31 1.57 -77.01
CA VAL A 26 16.55 2.68 -76.41
C VAL A 26 15.49 2.14 -75.47
N MET A 27 14.74 1.11 -75.87
CA MET A 27 13.71 0.49 -75.05
C MET A 27 14.27 -0.12 -73.77
N ASN A 28 15.36 -0.89 -73.86
CA ASN A 28 15.99 -1.48 -72.69
C ASN A 28 16.51 -0.40 -71.72
N ALA A 29 17.07 0.69 -72.24
CA ALA A 29 17.52 1.81 -71.40
C ALA A 29 16.34 2.51 -70.70
N LEU A 30 15.21 2.67 -71.38
CA LEU A 30 13.98 3.21 -70.78
C LEU A 30 13.40 2.27 -69.72
N GLU A 31 13.34 0.96 -70.00
CA GLU A 31 12.92 -0.05 -69.03
C GLU A 31 13.81 -0.04 -67.78
N GLU A 32 15.14 0.03 -67.97
CA GLU A 32 16.10 0.09 -66.88
C GLU A 32 15.91 1.34 -66.01
N VAL A 33 15.74 2.51 -66.64
CA VAL A 33 15.48 3.76 -65.91
C VAL A 33 14.16 3.69 -65.15
N ILE A 34 13.07 3.23 -65.77
CA ILE A 34 11.75 3.13 -65.13
C ILE A 34 11.80 2.15 -63.96
N VAL A 35 12.36 0.96 -64.16
CA VAL A 35 12.51 -0.06 -63.11
C VAL A 35 13.30 0.51 -61.93
N THR A 36 14.41 1.20 -62.21
CA THR A 36 15.25 1.80 -61.16
C THR A 36 14.52 2.91 -60.42
N THR A 37 13.84 3.82 -61.12
CA THR A 37 13.10 4.94 -60.51
C THR A 37 11.93 4.44 -59.65
N VAL A 38 11.13 3.49 -60.17
CA VAL A 38 10.01 2.90 -59.42
C VAL A 38 10.54 2.13 -58.21
N HIS A 39 11.61 1.36 -58.35
CA HIS A 39 12.21 0.63 -57.23
C HIS A 39 12.69 1.58 -56.13
N ASN A 40 13.41 2.64 -56.49
CA ASN A 40 13.95 3.61 -55.52
C ASN A 40 12.84 4.39 -54.80
N SER A 41 11.82 4.86 -55.53
CA SER A 41 10.69 5.57 -54.94
C SER A 41 9.88 4.67 -53.99
N TRP A 42 9.60 3.42 -54.39
CA TRP A 42 8.96 2.44 -53.52
C TRP A 42 9.75 2.19 -52.24
N TYR A 43 11.07 2.01 -52.35
CA TYR A 43 11.93 1.77 -51.18
C TYR A 43 11.91 2.98 -50.23
N LYS A 44 12.00 4.20 -50.78
CA LYS A 44 11.93 5.44 -50.01
C LYS A 44 10.61 5.56 -49.26
N THR A 45 9.48 5.45 -49.95
CA THR A 45 8.15 5.56 -49.34
C THR A 45 7.90 4.46 -48.31
N LYS A 46 8.39 3.24 -48.55
CA LYS A 46 8.29 2.14 -47.57
C LYS A 46 9.05 2.45 -46.28
N GLU A 47 10.26 2.99 -46.37
CA GLU A 47 11.05 3.33 -45.17
C GLU A 47 10.49 4.56 -44.45
N GLU A 48 9.97 5.55 -45.18
CA GLU A 48 9.25 6.70 -44.60
C GLU A 48 8.02 6.24 -43.81
N LEU A 49 7.16 5.42 -44.42
CA LEU A 49 5.97 4.86 -43.75
C LEU A 49 6.33 4.02 -42.53
N LYS A 50 7.38 3.19 -42.64
CA LYS A 50 7.86 2.39 -41.51
C LYS A 50 8.34 3.28 -40.36
N GLY A 51 9.06 4.36 -40.66
CA GLY A 51 9.51 5.33 -39.66
C GLY A 51 8.34 6.06 -38.99
N GLU A 52 7.38 6.54 -39.77
CA GLU A 52 6.20 7.26 -39.26
C GLU A 52 5.34 6.35 -38.38
N VAL A 53 5.03 5.14 -38.84
CA VAL A 53 4.32 4.13 -38.06
C VAL A 53 5.06 3.86 -36.75
N LEU A 54 6.34 3.48 -36.79
CA LEU A 54 7.09 3.13 -35.59
C LEU A 54 7.27 4.29 -34.61
N SER A 55 7.18 5.55 -35.06
CA SER A 55 7.29 6.71 -34.16
C SER A 55 6.09 6.88 -33.23
N HIS A 56 4.94 6.28 -33.56
CA HIS A 56 3.71 6.39 -32.77
C HIS A 56 3.44 5.19 -31.85
N PHE A 57 4.15 4.08 -32.02
CA PHE A 57 3.93 2.88 -31.21
C PHE A 57 5.00 2.74 -30.12
N ALA A 58 4.54 2.43 -28.91
CA ALA A 58 5.44 1.99 -27.85
C ALA A 58 6.12 0.68 -28.26
N THR A 59 7.43 0.64 -28.09
CA THR A 59 8.23 -0.55 -28.30
C THR A 59 8.11 -1.49 -27.10
N LYS A 60 8.57 -2.73 -27.28
CA LYS A 60 8.69 -3.69 -26.17
C LYS A 60 9.60 -3.14 -25.05
N GLN A 61 10.63 -2.38 -25.40
CA GLN A 61 11.55 -1.78 -24.45
C GLN A 61 10.86 -0.70 -23.60
N ASP A 62 10.01 0.13 -24.20
CA ASP A 62 9.24 1.15 -23.48
C ASP A 62 8.30 0.49 -22.45
N LEU A 63 7.63 -0.59 -22.87
CA LEU A 63 6.75 -1.36 -21.98
C LEU A 63 7.52 -2.03 -20.84
N GLU A 64 8.72 -2.57 -21.12
CA GLU A 64 9.58 -3.19 -20.11
C GLU A 64 10.09 -2.15 -19.10
N GLN A 65 10.43 -0.94 -19.56
CA GLN A 65 10.79 0.17 -18.69
C GLN A 65 9.64 0.55 -17.75
N VAL A 66 8.43 0.73 -18.29
CA VAL A 66 7.25 1.04 -17.47
C VAL A 66 6.94 -0.08 -16.47
N HIS A 67 7.01 -1.34 -16.90
CA HIS A 67 6.82 -2.50 -16.02
C HIS A 67 7.82 -2.51 -14.86
N ASN A 68 9.10 -2.28 -15.14
CA ASN A 68 10.15 -2.29 -14.12
C ASN A 68 9.99 -1.12 -13.14
N GLN A 69 9.62 0.06 -13.64
CA GLN A 69 9.33 1.21 -12.80
C GLN A 69 8.14 0.91 -11.87
N LEU A 70 7.02 0.42 -12.42
CA LEU A 70 5.83 0.10 -11.64
C LEU A 70 6.11 -0.99 -10.60
N SER A 71 6.87 -2.02 -10.96
CA SER A 71 7.27 -3.08 -10.03
C SER A 71 8.10 -2.55 -8.86
N SER A 72 9.00 -1.61 -9.14
CA SER A 72 9.79 -0.91 -8.12
C SER A 72 8.92 -0.07 -7.19
N GLU A 73 8.00 0.73 -7.75
CA GLU A 73 7.06 1.55 -6.98
C GLU A 73 6.17 0.69 -6.07
N ILE A 74 5.62 -0.41 -6.59
CA ILE A 74 4.81 -1.37 -5.81
C ILE A 74 5.64 -1.96 -4.66
N LYS A 75 6.91 -2.33 -4.92
CA LYS A 75 7.78 -2.86 -3.88
C LYS A 75 8.06 -1.82 -2.79
N ASN A 76 8.30 -0.57 -3.16
CA ASN A 76 8.53 0.51 -2.22
C ASN A 76 7.30 0.77 -1.34
N VAL A 77 6.11 0.86 -1.95
CA VAL A 77 4.84 1.03 -1.22
C VAL A 77 4.62 -0.13 -0.25
N ARG A 78 4.91 -1.37 -0.66
CA ARG A 78 4.79 -2.55 0.21
C ARG A 78 5.71 -2.44 1.44
N VAL A 79 6.96 -2.04 1.26
CA VAL A 79 7.92 -1.86 2.35
C VAL A 79 7.46 -0.75 3.30
N GLU A 80 7.01 0.37 2.76
CA GLU A 80 6.51 1.50 3.57
C GLU A 80 5.29 1.11 4.40
N LEU A 81 4.33 0.39 3.80
CA LEU A 81 3.15 -0.08 4.51
C LEU A 81 3.49 -1.08 5.62
N LEU A 82 4.42 -2.01 5.38
CA LEU A 82 4.90 -2.92 6.41
C LEU A 82 5.52 -2.16 7.58
N GLY A 83 6.39 -1.17 7.32
CA GLY A 83 6.97 -0.35 8.38
C GLY A 83 5.94 0.45 9.19
N LYS A 84 4.89 0.96 8.53
CA LYS A 84 3.75 1.62 9.20
C LYS A 84 2.97 0.64 10.08
N PHE A 85 2.75 -0.58 9.63
CA PHE A 85 2.08 -1.62 10.42
C PHE A 85 2.90 -2.03 11.65
N ASP A 86 4.21 -2.23 11.49
CA ASP A 86 5.10 -2.58 12.60
C ASP A 86 5.08 -1.49 13.68
N THR A 87 5.19 -0.22 13.27
CA THR A 87 5.12 0.94 14.17
C THR A 87 3.79 1.01 14.92
N LEU A 88 2.67 0.77 14.23
CA LEU A 88 1.34 0.76 14.85
C LEU A 88 1.17 -0.41 15.82
N TYR A 89 1.70 -1.58 15.47
CA TYR A 89 1.67 -2.77 16.33
C TYR A 89 2.46 -2.55 17.62
N GLU A 90 3.69 -2.04 17.51
CA GLU A 90 4.53 -1.70 18.67
C GLU A 90 3.85 -0.69 19.60
N LYS A 91 3.28 0.37 19.02
CA LYS A 91 2.52 1.37 19.80
C LYS A 91 1.33 0.73 20.52
N THR A 92 0.58 -0.12 19.82
CA THR A 92 -0.59 -0.80 20.39
C THR A 92 -0.21 -1.70 21.56
N GLU A 93 0.87 -2.48 21.44
CA GLU A 93 1.34 -3.34 22.51
C GLU A 93 1.88 -2.53 23.71
N LYS A 94 2.53 -1.40 23.45
CA LYS A 94 2.97 -0.48 24.52
C LYS A 94 1.79 0.11 25.28
N ASP A 95 0.80 0.67 24.57
CA ASP A 95 -0.38 1.29 25.17
C ASP A 95 -1.17 0.26 26.00
N LYS A 96 -1.28 -0.98 25.49
CA LYS A 96 -1.90 -2.10 26.22
C LYS A 96 -1.15 -2.45 27.50
N ALA A 97 0.18 -2.50 27.46
CA ALA A 97 1.00 -2.77 28.63
C ALA A 97 0.87 -1.66 29.69
N GLU A 98 0.84 -0.40 29.27
CA GLU A 98 0.63 0.76 30.14
C GLU A 98 -0.73 0.71 30.82
N LEU A 99 -1.81 0.48 30.06
CA LEU A 99 -3.17 0.34 30.60
C LEU A 99 -3.27 -0.82 31.61
N LEU A 100 -2.65 -1.98 31.31
CA LEU A 100 -2.59 -3.09 32.25
C LEU A 100 -1.81 -2.74 33.52
N GLY A 101 -0.78 -1.91 33.42
CA GLY A 101 -0.04 -1.36 34.56
C GLY A 101 -0.93 -0.52 35.46
N ILE A 102 -1.63 0.46 34.87
CA ILE A 102 -2.57 1.36 35.59
C ILE A 102 -3.65 0.53 36.28
N ILE A 103 -4.31 -0.40 35.57
CA ILE A 103 -5.35 -1.25 36.15
C ILE A 103 -4.84 -2.05 37.36
N LYS A 104 -3.61 -2.58 37.29
CA LYS A 104 -3.02 -3.31 38.41
C LYS A 104 -2.73 -2.41 39.61
N GLN A 105 -2.24 -1.20 39.35
CA GLN A 105 -1.97 -0.20 40.39
C GLN A 105 -3.26 0.25 41.07
N ASP A 106 -4.27 0.68 40.31
CA ASP A 106 -5.56 1.14 40.84
C ASP A 106 -6.24 0.03 41.66
N LYS A 107 -6.19 -1.21 41.17
CA LYS A 107 -6.72 -2.37 41.90
C LYS A 107 -6.00 -2.58 43.23
N ALA A 108 -4.67 -2.43 43.27
CA ALA A 108 -3.90 -2.58 44.50
C ALA A 108 -4.21 -1.47 45.50
N GLU A 109 -4.34 -0.23 45.02
CA GLU A 109 -4.71 0.94 45.83
C GLU A 109 -6.10 0.78 46.44
N LEU A 110 -7.11 0.43 45.64
CA LEU A 110 -8.47 0.17 46.13
C LEU A 110 -8.51 -0.94 47.19
N ILE A 111 -7.78 -2.05 46.98
CA ILE A 111 -7.67 -3.12 47.98
C ILE A 111 -7.01 -2.61 49.27
N GLY A 112 -6.01 -1.73 49.16
CA GLY A 112 -5.36 -1.08 50.29
C GLY A 112 -6.35 -0.25 51.11
N MET A 113 -7.08 0.66 50.44
CA MET A 113 -8.11 1.50 51.07
C MET A 113 -9.18 0.65 51.77
N MET A 114 -9.72 -0.37 51.09
CA MET A 114 -10.72 -1.26 51.69
C MET A 114 -10.21 -1.98 52.95
N LYS A 115 -8.94 -2.38 52.97
CA LYS A 115 -8.34 -3.01 54.16
C LYS A 115 -8.18 -2.02 55.30
N GLN A 116 -7.77 -0.79 55.00
CA GLN A 116 -7.65 0.29 55.98
C GLN A 116 -9.02 0.63 56.58
N ASP A 117 -10.02 0.92 55.75
CA ASP A 117 -11.39 1.23 56.19
C ASP A 117 -11.96 0.10 57.06
N LYS A 118 -11.74 -1.16 56.67
CA LYS A 118 -12.15 -2.31 57.46
C LYS A 118 -11.47 -2.35 58.84
N ALA A 119 -10.18 -2.05 58.91
CA ALA A 119 -9.43 -2.05 60.17
C ALA A 119 -9.91 -0.91 61.08
N GLU A 120 -10.13 0.28 60.53
CA GLU A 120 -10.66 1.44 61.25
C GLU A 120 -12.05 1.17 61.82
N LEU A 121 -12.98 0.63 61.00
CA LEU A 121 -14.32 0.25 61.45
C LEU A 121 -14.30 -0.81 62.56
N LEU A 122 -13.45 -1.82 62.44
CA LEU A 122 -13.28 -2.83 63.50
C LEU A 122 -12.74 -2.22 64.80
N GLY A 123 -11.82 -1.25 64.70
CA GLY A 123 -11.32 -0.48 65.83
C GLY A 123 -12.44 0.29 66.54
N VAL A 124 -13.24 1.06 65.78
CA VAL A 124 -14.38 1.82 66.31
C VAL A 124 -15.40 0.90 66.98
N ILE A 125 -15.75 -0.23 66.36
CA ILE A 125 -16.68 -1.21 66.94
C ILE A 125 -16.14 -1.75 68.26
N LYS A 126 -14.84 -2.08 68.34
CA LYS A 126 -14.22 -2.58 69.56
C LYS A 126 -14.27 -1.53 70.67
N THR A 127 -13.86 -0.30 70.39
CA THR A 127 -13.89 0.81 71.36
C THR A 127 -15.32 1.08 71.85
N ASN A 128 -16.30 1.17 70.95
CA ASN A 128 -17.69 1.39 71.32
C ASN A 128 -18.24 0.23 72.18
N LYS A 129 -17.87 -1.01 71.87
CA LYS A 129 -18.24 -2.19 72.66
C LYS A 129 -17.67 -2.12 74.07
N GLU A 130 -16.38 -1.78 74.21
CA GLU A 130 -15.73 -1.63 75.51
C GLU A 130 -16.35 -0.51 76.34
N GLU A 131 -16.66 0.63 75.73
CA GLU A 131 -17.33 1.76 76.39
C GLU A 131 -18.73 1.38 76.88
N LEU A 132 -19.52 0.69 76.05
CA LEU A 132 -20.86 0.24 76.42
C LEU A 132 -20.82 -0.78 77.57
N LEU A 133 -19.88 -1.73 77.54
CA LEU A 133 -19.70 -2.69 78.64
C LEU A 133 -19.32 -1.97 79.94
N GLY A 134 -18.42 -0.99 79.88
CA GLY A 134 -18.06 -0.18 81.04
C GLY A 134 -19.24 0.60 81.63
N LYS A 135 -20.10 1.18 80.77
CA LYS A 135 -21.33 1.86 81.22
C LYS A 135 -22.33 0.89 81.86
N ILE A 136 -22.51 -0.31 81.29
CA ILE A 136 -23.39 -1.34 81.85
C ILE A 136 -22.90 -1.79 83.23
N GLU A 137 -21.59 -2.04 83.38
CA GLU A 137 -21.00 -2.43 84.65
C GLU A 137 -21.21 -1.33 85.70
N ALA A 138 -20.94 -0.06 85.36
CA ALA A 138 -21.16 1.06 86.27
C ALA A 138 -22.62 1.20 86.72
N LEU A 139 -23.58 0.99 85.81
CA LEU A 139 -25.01 1.01 86.14
C LEU A 139 -25.40 -0.18 87.05
N TYR A 140 -24.85 -1.36 86.79
CA TYR A 140 -25.08 -2.54 87.61
C TYR A 140 -24.60 -2.33 89.04
N GLN A 141 -23.34 -1.87 89.20
CA GLN A 141 -22.75 -1.57 90.52
C GLN A 141 -23.56 -0.51 91.28
N LYS A 142 -24.00 0.54 90.59
CA LYS A 142 -24.87 1.56 91.19
C LYS A 142 -26.20 0.97 91.66
N THR A 143 -26.83 0.14 90.83
CA THR A 143 -28.11 -0.50 91.16
C THR A 143 -27.99 -1.42 92.37
N GLU A 144 -26.93 -2.22 92.46
CA GLU A 144 -26.69 -3.09 93.62
C GLU A 144 -26.43 -2.30 94.90
N LYS A 145 -25.70 -1.18 94.79
CA LYS A 145 -25.51 -0.26 95.91
C LYS A 145 -26.83 0.36 96.38
N ASP A 146 -27.61 0.91 95.46
CA ASP A 146 -28.91 1.55 95.77
C ASP A 146 -29.88 0.55 96.42
N LYS A 147 -29.89 -0.72 95.98
CA LYS A 147 -30.67 -1.80 96.63
C LYS A 147 -30.21 -2.10 98.05
N ALA A 148 -28.90 -2.15 98.29
CA ALA A 148 -28.35 -2.43 99.61
C ALA A 148 -28.71 -1.32 100.62
N GLU A 149 -28.69 -0.07 100.18
CA GLU A 149 -29.08 1.09 100.98
C GLU A 149 -30.58 1.10 101.37
N MET A 150 -31.46 0.48 100.58
CA MET A 150 -32.90 0.37 100.90
C MET A 150 -33.25 -0.71 101.94
N LEU A 151 -32.33 -1.63 102.24
CA LEU A 151 -32.55 -2.75 103.18
C LEU A 151 -31.98 -2.49 104.59
N LEU A 152 -31.34 -1.32 104.80
CA LEU A 152 -30.80 -0.84 106.06
C LEU A 152 -31.74 0.19 106.70
#